data_AF-A0AAD9PEV6-F1
#
_entry.id   AF-A0AAD9PEV6-F1
#
_cell.length_a   1.000
_cell.length_b   1.000
_cell.length_c   1.000
_cell.angle_alpha   90.00
_cell.angle_beta   90.00
_cell.angle_gamma   90.00
#
_symmetry.space_group_name_H-M   'P 1'
#
loop_
_entity.id
_entity.type
_entity.pdbx_description
1 polymer ?
#
loop_
_entity_poly.entity_id
_entity_poly.type
_entity_poly.pdbx_seq_one_letter_code
_entity_poly.pdbx_strand_id
1 'polypeptide(L)'
;MKKYPKKTSGTLKVIKFTIIGELLFAGTAFYFWWRLSRSQDYRYKMKENHPAILHYYYILLETVSGSSQKDMDAIQWKTSETKES
;
A
#
# COMPACT_ATOMS: atom_id res chain seq x y z
N MET A 1 38.81 -13.63 31.73
CA MET A 1 37.93 -12.44 31.64
C MET A 1 36.47 -12.89 31.72
N LYS A 2 35.72 -12.53 32.77
CA LYS A 2 34.28 -12.81 32.88
C LYS A 2 33.50 -11.83 31.98
N LYS A 3 32.79 -12.34 30.96
CA LYS A 3 31.86 -11.54 30.15
C LYS A 3 30.56 -11.36 30.93
N TYR A 4 30.25 -10.12 31.33
CA TYR A 4 28.96 -9.81 31.94
C TYR A 4 27.86 -9.80 30.87
N PRO A 5 26.69 -10.42 31.13
CA PRO A 5 25.57 -10.34 30.20
C PRO A 5 25.10 -8.88 30.15
N LYS A 6 25.13 -8.28 28.96
CA LYS A 6 24.52 -6.95 28.73
C LYS A 6 23.03 -7.07 29.06
N LYS A 7 22.64 -6.51 30.21
CA LYS A 7 21.25 -6.42 30.66
C LYS A 7 20.51 -5.55 29.63
N THR A 8 19.79 -6.19 28.71
CA THR A 8 18.99 -5.48 27.72
C THR A 8 17.82 -4.84 28.46
N SER A 9 17.90 -3.52 28.64
CA SER A 9 16.82 -2.69 29.17
C SER A 9 15.53 -2.99 28.38
N GLY A 10 14.40 -3.16 29.07
CA GLY A 10 13.09 -3.42 28.43
C GLY A 10 12.75 -2.40 27.35
N THR A 11 13.19 -1.15 27.51
CA THR A 11 13.07 -0.06 26.53
C THR A 11 13.73 -0.40 25.19
N LEU A 12 14.88 -1.07 25.22
CA LEU A 12 15.62 -1.48 24.02
C LEU A 12 14.93 -2.62 23.25
N LYS A 13 14.10 -3.43 23.93
CA LYS A 13 13.26 -4.44 23.26
C LYS A 13 12.07 -3.78 22.58
N VAL A 14 11.39 -2.86 23.25
CA VAL A 14 10.25 -2.13 22.67
C VAL A 14 10.67 -1.37 21.41
N ILE A 15 11.79 -0.63 21.47
CA ILE A 15 12.32 0.10 20.31
C ILE A 15 12.63 -0.83 19.13
N LYS A 16 13.17 -2.03 19.39
CA LYS A 16 13.41 -3.01 18.32
C LYS A 16 12.12 -3.49 17.68
N PHE A 17 11.08 -3.76 18.48
CA PHE A 17 9.78 -4.18 17.94
C PHE A 17 9.09 -3.07 17.15
N THR A 18 9.19 -1.81 17.59
CA THR A 18 8.62 -0.68 16.83
C THR A 18 9.34 -0.49 15.50
N ILE A 19 10.68 -0.57 15.48
CA ILE A 19 11.46 -0.48 14.24
C ILE A 19 11.11 -1.61 13.26
N ILE A 20 11.00 -2.85 13.76
CA ILE A 20 10.63 -4.00 12.91
C ILE A 20 9.19 -3.84 12.40
N GLY A 21 8.26 -3.41 13.26
CA GLY A 21 6.87 -3.17 12.88
C GLY A 21 6.75 -2.11 11.79
N GLU A 22 7.51 -1.01 11.92
CA GLU A 22 7.52 0.07 10.95
C GLU A 22 8.14 -0.35 9.61
N LEU A 23 9.22 -1.14 9.62
CA LEU A 23 9.81 -1.72 8.42
C LEU A 23 8.84 -2.67 7.69
N LEU A 24 8.11 -3.51 8.43
CA LEU A 24 7.11 -4.40 7.85
C LEU A 24 5.94 -3.61 7.27
N PHE A 25 5.47 -2.58 7.99
CA PHE A 25 4.42 -1.71 7.51
C PHE A 25 4.83 -0.95 6.24
N ALA A 26 6.03 -0.35 6.23
CA ALA A 26 6.56 0.34 5.06
C ALA A 26 6.74 -0.61 3.86
N GLY A 27 7.24 -1.83 4.11
CA GLY A 27 7.41 -2.84 3.06
C GLY A 27 6.09 -3.29 2.45
N THR A 28 5.08 -3.57 3.29
CA THR A 28 3.74 -3.93 2.81
C THR A 28 3.07 -2.77 2.07
N ALA A 29 3.12 -1.55 2.62
CA ALA A 29 2.58 -0.36 1.96
C ALA A 29 3.22 -0.12 0.59
N PHE A 30 4.55 -0.24 0.49
CA PHE A 30 5.25 -0.11 -0.79
C PHE A 30 4.88 -1.20 -1.79
N TYR A 31 4.75 -2.46 -1.33
CA TYR A 31 4.31 -3.56 -2.19
C TYR A 31 2.89 -3.33 -2.74
N PHE A 32 1.95 -2.91 -1.90
CA PHE A 32 0.59 -2.56 -2.32
C PHE A 32 0.59 -1.39 -3.31
N TRP A 33 1.34 -0.32 -3.02
CA TRP A 33 1.49 0.82 -3.91
C TRP A 33 2.03 0.40 -5.29
N TRP A 34 3.10 -0.39 -5.31
CA TRP A 34 3.71 -0.90 -6.53
C TRP A 34 2.75 -1.79 -7.32
N ARG A 35 1.98 -2.64 -6.64
CA ARG A 35 1.00 -3.52 -7.29
C ARG A 35 -0.18 -2.74 -7.88
N LEU A 36 -0.71 -1.76 -7.13
CA LEU A 36 -1.75 -0.84 -7.58
C LEU A 36 -1.30 0.00 -8.76
N SER A 37 -0.04 0.44 -8.78
CA SER A 37 0.53 1.23 -9.88
C SER A 37 0.62 0.43 -11.17
N ARG A 38 1.00 -0.86 -11.07
CA ARG A 38 1.34 -1.67 -12.25
C ARG A 38 0.17 -2.43 -12.85
N SER A 39 -0.85 -2.80 -12.09
CA SER A 39 -1.93 -3.69 -12.56
C SER A 39 -3.29 -3.05 -12.41
N GLN A 40 -3.94 -2.82 -13.55
CA GLN A 40 -5.30 -2.30 -13.59
C GLN A 40 -6.34 -3.32 -13.13
N ASP A 41 -6.15 -4.61 -13.41
CA ASP A 41 -7.03 -5.67 -12.89
C ASP A 41 -7.00 -5.72 -11.36
N TYR A 42 -5.83 -5.46 -10.77
CA TYR A 42 -5.70 -5.38 -9.33
C TYR A 42 -6.44 -4.17 -8.76
N ARG A 43 -6.40 -3.01 -9.45
CA ARG A 43 -7.21 -1.84 -9.11
C ARG A 43 -8.71 -2.14 -9.24
N TYR A 44 -9.12 -2.89 -10.25
CA TYR A 44 -10.52 -3.32 -10.40
C TYR A 44 -10.96 -4.25 -9.24
N LYS A 45 -10.16 -5.25 -8.87
CA LYS A 45 -10.46 -6.11 -7.71
C LYS A 45 -10.52 -5.32 -6.41
N MET A 46 -9.67 -4.31 -6.26
CA MET A 46 -9.70 -3.41 -5.11
C MET A 46 -10.92 -2.50 -5.11
N LYS A 47 -11.43 -2.09 -6.27
CA LYS A 47 -12.71 -1.36 -6.39
C LYS A 47 -13.86 -2.20 -5.82
N GLU A 48 -13.88 -3.50 -6.09
CA GLU A 48 -14.93 -4.41 -5.63
C GLU A 48 -14.83 -4.74 -4.14
N ASN A 49 -13.63 -5.07 -3.66
CA ASN A 49 -13.43 -5.58 -2.29
C ASN A 49 -13.08 -4.49 -1.27
N HIS A 50 -12.35 -3.45 -1.68
CA HIS A 50 -11.79 -2.43 -0.80
C HIS A 50 -11.81 -1.01 -1.44
N PRO A 51 -13.00 -0.48 -1.80
CA PRO A 51 -13.12 0.77 -2.55
C PRO A 51 -12.52 1.98 -1.81
N ALA A 52 -12.56 1.98 -0.48
CA ALA A 52 -11.96 3.04 0.34
C ALA A 52 -10.43 3.12 0.17
N ILE A 53 -9.75 1.98 0.13
CA ILE A 53 -8.28 1.91 -0.04
C ILE A 53 -7.91 2.43 -1.43
N LEU A 54 -8.67 2.02 -2.45
CA LEU A 54 -8.46 2.47 -3.82
C LEU A 54 -8.71 3.98 -3.96
N HIS A 55 -9.71 4.52 -3.27
CA HIS A 55 -9.98 5.95 -3.27
C HIS A 55 -8.82 6.75 -2.66
N TYR A 56 -8.29 6.31 -1.52
CA TYR A 56 -7.10 6.93 -0.92
C TYR A 56 -5.88 6.85 -1.84
N TYR A 57 -5.69 5.72 -2.52
CA TYR A 57 -4.64 5.58 -3.53
C TYR A 57 -4.77 6.64 -4.63
N TYR A 58 -5.97 6.89 -5.15
CA TYR A 58 -6.18 7.95 -6.15
C TYR A 58 -5.93 9.34 -5.60
N ILE A 59 -6.40 9.67 -4.39
CA ILE A 59 -6.14 10.96 -3.75
C ILE A 59 -4.64 11.18 -3.57
N LEU A 60 -3.90 10.14 -3.14
CA LEU A 60 -2.44 10.20 -3.01
C LEU A 60 -1.77 10.43 -4.35
N LEU A 61 -2.18 9.72 -5.41
CA LEU A 61 -1.62 9.91 -6.75
C LEU A 61 -1.89 11.30 -7.32
N GLU A 62 -3.11 11.81 -7.13
CA GLU A 62 -3.49 13.16 -7.53
C GLU A 62 -2.66 14.20 -6.77
N THR A 63 -2.45 13.99 -5.46
CA THR A 63 -1.67 14.92 -4.62
C THR A 63 -0.17 14.89 -4.94
N VAL A 64 0.40 13.71 -5.21
CA VAL A 64 1.86 13.54 -5.41
C VAL A 64 2.27 13.78 -6.86
N SER A 65 1.43 13.40 -7.82
CA SER A 65 1.79 13.39 -9.25
C SER A 65 0.82 14.13 -10.16
N GLY A 66 -0.29 14.66 -9.63
CA GLY A 66 -1.33 15.31 -10.45
C GLY A 66 -1.99 14.36 -11.46
N SER A 67 -1.90 13.05 -11.25
CA SER A 67 -2.34 12.08 -12.26
C SER A 67 -3.85 11.87 -12.23
N SER A 68 -4.49 11.90 -13.40
CA SER A 68 -5.90 11.52 -13.59
C SER A 68 -6.10 10.00 -13.73
N GLN A 69 -5.32 9.19 -12.99
CA GLN A 69 -5.34 7.72 -13.07
C GLN A 69 -6.74 7.14 -12.82
N LYS A 70 -7.50 7.78 -11.94
CA LYS A 70 -8.90 7.45 -11.63
C LYS A 70 -9.81 7.53 -12.85
N ASP A 71 -9.67 8.58 -13.65
CA ASP A 71 -10.52 8.81 -14.82
C ASP A 71 -10.18 7.82 -15.94
N MET A 72 -8.88 7.53 -16.11
CA MET A 72 -8.42 6.50 -17.06
C MET A 72 -8.98 5.12 -16.71
N ASP A 73 -8.89 4.73 -15.43
CA ASP A 73 -9.45 3.46 -14.96
C ASP A 73 -10.98 3.43 -15.16
N ALA A 74 -11.69 4.53 -14.88
CA ALA A 74 -13.14 4.62 -15.03
C ALA A 74 -13.61 4.48 -16.50
N ILE A 75 -12.90 5.12 -17.45
CA ILE A 75 -13.20 5.00 -18.89
C ILE A 75 -13.02 3.56 -19.34
N GLN A 76 -11.93 2.92 -18.92
CA GLN A 76 -11.61 1.57 -19.35
C GLN A 76 -12.57 0.53 -18.75
N TRP A 77 -12.97 0.67 -17.48
CA TRP A 77 -13.95 -0.23 -16.88
C TRP A 77 -15.32 -0.11 -17.54
N LYS A 78 -15.80 1.11 -17.82
CA LYS A 78 -17.03 1.32 -18.59
C LYS A 78 -16.96 0.69 -19.99
N THR A 79 -15.80 0.78 -20.64
CA THR A 79 -15.58 0.18 -21.96
C THR A 79 -15.58 -1.35 -21.91
N SER A 80 -15.03 -1.95 -20.86
CA SER A 80 -15.04 -3.40 -20.65
C SER A 80 -16.45 -3.92 -20.33
N GLU A 81 -17.19 -3.23 -19.45
CA GLU A 81 -18.58 -3.58 -19.08
C GLU A 81 -19.53 -3.50 -20.29
N THR A 82 -19.30 -2.55 -21.20
CA THR A 82 -20.12 -2.40 -22.42
C THR A 82 -19.86 -3.50 -23.46
N LYS A 83 -18.67 -4.12 -23.46
CA LYS A 83 -18.31 -5.17 -24.43
C LYS A 83 -18.80 -6.57 -24.03
N GLU A 84 -19.26 -6.74 -22.80
CA GLU A 84 -19.80 -8.00 -22.28
C GLU A 84 -21.34 -8.00 -22.19
N SER A 85 -22.02 -6.91 -22.58
CA SER A 85 -23.47 -6.85 -22.84
C SER A 85 -23.80 -6.97 -24.32
#